data_AF-A0A843CKK9-F1
#
_entry.id   AF-A0A843CKK9-F1
#
_cell.length_a   1.000
_cell.length_b   1.000
_cell.length_c   1.000
_cell.angle_alpha   90.00
_cell.angle_beta   90.00
_cell.angle_gamma   90.00
#
_symmetry.space_group_name_H-M   'P 1'
#
loop_
_entity.id
_entity.type
_entity.pdbx_description
1 polymer ?
#
loop_
_entity_poly.entity_id
_entity_poly.type
_entity_poly.pdbx_seq_one_letter_code
_entity_poly.pdbx_strand_id
1 'polypeptide(L)'
;MSTPRLQHRELSVLVGVLVGLLLDVLATTTDNITSFSLFDLVIFLTIPALSGAIAGFADPDHAIGNGIIVGVVAGLVYVVASSLKLPINAGGDTVLFLALTVPIWGFLGGTGSRFAHRTVTSAQEETIQTTLRTCVNCKTVNPSDALFCKNCGTKLPRNSKPSS
;
A
#
# COMPACT_ATOMS: atom_id res chain seq x y z
N MET A 1 23.90 12.65 -10.88
CA MET A 1 23.48 11.23 -10.98
C MET A 1 22.23 11.07 -10.13
N SER A 2 21.06 11.23 -10.75
CA SER A 2 19.75 11.35 -10.11
C SER A 2 18.98 10.04 -10.25
N THR A 3 19.34 9.04 -9.45
CA THR A 3 18.64 7.73 -9.43
C THR A 3 18.52 7.16 -8.01
N PRO A 4 17.58 7.70 -7.19
CA PRO A 4 16.96 6.86 -6.16
C PRO A 4 15.43 6.77 -6.24
N ARG A 5 14.72 7.71 -6.89
CA ARG A 5 13.24 7.77 -6.85
C ARG A 5 12.52 6.72 -7.71
N LEU A 6 13.03 6.39 -8.91
CA LEU A 6 12.40 5.40 -9.80
C LEU A 6 12.46 3.98 -9.22
N GLN A 7 13.53 3.64 -8.51
CA GLN A 7 13.74 2.30 -7.97
C GLN A 7 12.74 1.95 -6.84
N HIS A 8 12.28 2.94 -6.07
CA HIS A 8 11.32 2.71 -4.98
C HIS A 8 9.92 2.40 -5.50
N ARG A 9 9.49 3.07 -6.57
CA ARG A 9 8.19 2.82 -7.19
C ARG A 9 8.12 1.43 -7.84
N GLU A 10 9.12 1.06 -8.63
CA GLU A 10 9.20 -0.27 -9.25
C GLU A 10 9.26 -1.38 -8.19
N LEU A 11 10.00 -1.14 -7.09
CA LEU A 11 10.06 -2.07 -5.96
C LEU A 11 8.69 -2.22 -5.27
N SER A 12 7.97 -1.12 -5.05
CA SER A 12 6.62 -1.13 -4.45
C SER A 12 5.64 -1.96 -5.27
N VAL A 13 5.62 -1.75 -6.60
CA VAL A 13 4.78 -2.53 -7.52
C VAL A 13 5.18 -4.00 -7.49
N LEU A 14 6.48 -4.30 -7.58
CA LEU A 14 6.98 -5.68 -7.57
C LEU A 14 6.61 -6.42 -6.28
N VAL A 15 6.79 -5.78 -5.12
CA VAL A 15 6.45 -6.37 -3.82
C VAL A 15 4.94 -6.60 -3.72
N GLY A 16 4.12 -5.62 -4.12
CA GLY A 16 2.67 -5.77 -4.14
C GLY A 16 2.22 -6.94 -5.01
N VAL A 17 2.72 -7.02 -6.25
CA VAL A 17 2.40 -8.09 -7.19
C VAL A 17 2.84 -9.46 -6.65
N LEU A 18 4.06 -9.59 -6.14
CA LEU A 18 4.55 -10.87 -5.59
C LEU A 18 3.69 -11.37 -4.43
N VAL A 19 3.28 -10.46 -3.53
CA VAL A 19 2.40 -10.82 -2.42
C VAL A 19 1.01 -11.21 -2.94
N GLY A 20 0.45 -10.47 -3.89
CA GLY A 20 -0.84 -10.78 -4.50
C GLY A 20 -0.83 -12.16 -5.16
N LEU A 21 0.18 -12.44 -5.98
CA LEU A 21 0.37 -13.73 -6.63
C LEU A 21 0.52 -14.88 -5.63
N LEU A 22 1.28 -14.67 -4.55
CA LEU A 22 1.44 -15.69 -3.51
C LEU A 22 0.09 -16.01 -2.86
N LEU A 23 -0.69 -14.99 -2.50
CA LEU A 23 -2.02 -15.16 -1.90
C LEU A 23 -3.00 -15.85 -2.86
N ASP A 24 -2.96 -15.49 -4.14
CA ASP A 24 -3.78 -16.13 -5.19
C ASP A 24 -3.44 -17.60 -5.36
N VAL A 25 -2.16 -17.94 -5.41
CA VAL A 25 -1.71 -19.33 -5.50
C VAL A 25 -2.18 -20.10 -4.28
N LEU A 26 -1.98 -19.57 -3.07
CA LEU A 26 -2.45 -20.21 -1.84
C LEU A 26 -3.97 -20.44 -1.89
N ALA A 27 -4.75 -19.41 -2.23
CA ALA A 27 -6.20 -19.49 -2.31
C ALA A 27 -6.71 -20.49 -3.36
N THR A 28 -6.03 -20.57 -4.51
CA THR A 28 -6.44 -21.48 -5.59
C THR A 28 -5.90 -22.90 -5.44
N THR A 29 -4.94 -23.14 -4.54
CA THR A 29 -4.45 -24.49 -4.22
C THR A 29 -5.32 -25.23 -3.21
N THR A 30 -6.16 -24.52 -2.45
CA THR A 30 -6.94 -25.11 -1.38
C THR A 30 -8.28 -25.70 -1.83
N ASP A 31 -8.92 -25.20 -2.90
CA ASP A 31 -10.26 -25.67 -3.30
C ASP A 31 -10.51 -25.68 -4.82
N ASN A 32 -11.34 -26.64 -5.26
CA ASN A 32 -11.89 -26.69 -6.63
C ASN A 32 -13.18 -25.87 -6.65
N ILE A 33 -13.32 -24.95 -7.63
CA ILE A 33 -14.32 -23.87 -7.68
C ILE A 33 -15.75 -24.36 -8.03
N THR A 34 -16.15 -25.56 -7.65
CA THR A 34 -17.43 -26.15 -8.07
C THR A 34 -18.64 -25.52 -7.39
N SER A 35 -18.45 -24.71 -6.34
CA SER A 35 -19.52 -23.93 -5.70
C SER A 35 -18.96 -22.65 -5.09
N PHE A 36 -19.47 -21.49 -5.53
CA PHE A 36 -19.09 -20.19 -4.97
C PHE A 36 -19.57 -20.09 -3.51
N SER A 37 -18.63 -20.09 -2.56
CA SER A 37 -18.89 -19.94 -1.13
C SER A 37 -18.74 -18.49 -0.69
N LEU A 38 -19.31 -18.12 0.46
CA LEU A 38 -19.03 -16.83 1.11
C LEU A 38 -17.53 -16.65 1.40
N PHE A 39 -16.81 -17.75 1.65
CA PHE A 39 -15.36 -17.72 1.84
C PHE A 39 -14.62 -17.26 0.57
N ASP A 40 -15.06 -17.70 -0.61
CA ASP A 40 -14.46 -17.28 -1.89
C ASP A 40 -14.65 -15.79 -2.14
N LEU A 41 -15.81 -15.24 -1.76
CA LEU A 41 -16.09 -13.81 -1.85
C LEU A 41 -15.13 -13.00 -0.96
N VAL A 42 -14.86 -13.47 0.26
CA VAL A 42 -13.94 -12.79 1.18
C VAL A 42 -12.54 -12.79 0.59
N ILE A 43 -12.05 -13.93 0.09
CA ILE A 43 -10.72 -14.04 -0.54
C ILE A 43 -10.63 -13.11 -1.77
N PHE A 44 -11.65 -13.13 -2.62
CA PHE A 44 -11.73 -12.32 -3.85
C PHE A 44 -11.67 -10.81 -3.58
N LEU A 45 -12.19 -10.36 -2.44
CA LEU A 45 -12.16 -8.94 -2.07
C LEU A 45 -10.90 -8.56 -1.28
N THR A 46 -10.40 -9.46 -0.45
CA THR A 46 -9.32 -9.16 0.52
C THR A 46 -7.93 -9.24 -0.11
N ILE A 47 -7.68 -10.19 -1.02
CA ILE A 47 -6.38 -10.30 -1.68
C ILE A 47 -5.99 -9.02 -2.42
N PRO A 48 -6.79 -8.48 -3.35
CA PRO A 48 -6.42 -7.25 -4.05
C PRO A 48 -6.29 -6.05 -3.10
N ALA A 49 -7.17 -5.93 -2.10
CA ALA A 49 -7.10 -4.85 -1.12
C ALA A 49 -5.82 -4.91 -0.27
N LEU A 50 -5.42 -6.10 0.19
CA LEU A 50 -4.21 -6.28 0.99
C LEU A 50 -2.94 -6.08 0.15
N SER A 51 -2.90 -6.68 -1.04
CA SER A 51 -1.80 -6.52 -1.99
C SER A 51 -1.60 -5.05 -2.39
N GLY A 52 -2.69 -4.32 -2.63
CA GLY A 52 -2.68 -2.87 -2.81
C GLY A 52 -2.19 -2.12 -1.57
N ALA A 53 -2.69 -2.44 -0.38
CA ALA A 53 -2.24 -1.79 0.85
C ALA A 53 -0.71 -1.91 1.04
N ILE A 54 -0.15 -3.10 0.79
CA ILE A 54 1.29 -3.36 0.87
C ILE A 54 2.07 -2.50 -0.13
N ALA A 55 1.60 -2.40 -1.38
CA ALA A 55 2.19 -1.50 -2.36
C ALA A 55 2.14 -0.03 -1.90
N GLY A 56 1.03 0.39 -1.29
CA GLY A 56 0.86 1.73 -0.75
C GLY A 56 1.77 2.06 0.42
N PHE A 57 2.08 1.08 1.28
CA PHE A 57 3.09 1.24 2.34
C PHE A 57 4.51 1.37 1.78
N ALA A 58 4.81 0.70 0.67
CA ALA A 58 6.14 0.71 0.07
C ALA A 58 6.47 2.02 -0.67
N ASP A 59 5.47 2.68 -1.26
CA ASP A 59 5.63 3.99 -1.89
C ASP A 59 4.37 4.86 -1.67
N PRO A 60 4.30 5.65 -0.59
CA PRO A 60 3.14 6.47 -0.27
C PRO A 60 2.88 7.53 -1.35
N ASP A 61 3.92 8.15 -1.92
CA ASP A 61 3.77 9.22 -2.93
C ASP A 61 3.00 8.75 -4.18
N HIS A 62 3.06 7.46 -4.52
CA HIS A 62 2.37 6.87 -5.68
C HIS A 62 1.38 5.77 -5.28
N ALA A 63 0.94 5.74 -4.03
CA ALA A 63 0.19 4.61 -3.45
C ALA A 63 -1.00 4.19 -4.31
N ILE A 64 -1.88 5.12 -4.69
CA ILE A 64 -3.11 4.80 -5.45
C ILE A 64 -2.76 4.20 -6.82
N GLY A 65 -1.78 4.78 -7.52
CA GLY A 65 -1.38 4.31 -8.84
C GLY A 65 -0.77 2.91 -8.79
N ASN A 66 0.14 2.67 -7.84
CA ASN A 66 0.76 1.36 -7.64
C ASN A 66 -0.29 0.32 -7.23
N GLY A 67 -1.23 0.68 -6.35
CA GLY A 67 -2.34 -0.18 -5.95
C GLY A 67 -3.22 -0.68 -7.08
N ILE A 68 -3.58 0.21 -8.00
CA ILE A 68 -4.38 -0.16 -9.17
C ILE A 68 -3.61 -1.13 -10.06
N ILE A 69 -2.33 -0.85 -10.33
CA ILE A 69 -1.48 -1.73 -11.16
C ILE A 69 -1.38 -3.12 -10.53
N VAL A 70 -1.08 -3.17 -9.23
CA VAL A 70 -0.96 -4.40 -8.46
C VAL A 70 -2.25 -5.21 -8.48
N GLY A 71 -3.40 -4.56 -8.25
CA GLY A 71 -4.71 -5.20 -8.30
C GLY A 71 -5.05 -5.76 -9.68
N VAL A 72 -4.81 -5.00 -10.75
CA VAL A 72 -5.05 -5.45 -12.13
C VAL A 72 -4.18 -6.65 -12.49
N VAL A 73 -2.88 -6.61 -12.14
CA VAL A 73 -1.94 -7.69 -12.45
C VAL A 73 -2.30 -8.97 -11.69
N ALA A 74 -2.62 -8.87 -10.40
CA ALA A 74 -3.06 -10.01 -9.61
C ALA A 74 -4.37 -10.60 -10.18
N GLY A 75 -5.36 -9.76 -10.48
CA GLY A 75 -6.63 -10.19 -11.07
C GLY A 75 -6.46 -10.89 -12.44
N LEU A 76 -5.54 -10.42 -13.28
CA LEU A 76 -5.19 -11.10 -14.53
C LEU A 76 -4.59 -12.49 -14.28
N VAL A 77 -3.69 -12.62 -13.31
CA VAL A 77 -3.10 -13.94 -13.00
C VAL A 77 -4.13 -14.89 -12.39
N TYR A 78 -5.00 -14.40 -11.51
CA TYR A 78 -6.12 -15.18 -10.99
C TYR A 78 -7.01 -15.72 -12.12
N VAL A 79 -7.35 -14.86 -13.08
CA VAL A 79 -8.12 -15.22 -14.29
C VAL A 79 -7.42 -16.31 -15.10
N VAL A 80 -6.12 -16.15 -15.36
CA VAL A 80 -5.34 -17.13 -16.13
C VAL A 80 -5.27 -18.46 -15.40
N ALA A 81 -4.91 -18.46 -14.11
CA ALA A 81 -4.82 -19.67 -13.29
C ALA A 81 -6.16 -20.42 -13.22
N SER A 82 -7.27 -19.68 -13.08
CA SER A 82 -8.62 -20.25 -13.09
C SER A 82 -8.98 -20.83 -14.46
N SER A 83 -8.64 -20.13 -15.56
CA SER A 83 -8.91 -20.59 -16.93
C SER A 83 -8.16 -21.88 -17.29
N LEU A 84 -6.92 -22.05 -16.81
CA LEU A 84 -6.14 -23.28 -17.04
C LEU A 84 -6.72 -24.51 -16.34
N LYS A 85 -7.46 -24.32 -15.24
CA LYS A 85 -8.09 -25.40 -14.48
C LYS A 85 -9.47 -25.79 -15.03
N LEU A 86 -10.00 -25.08 -16.03
CA LEU A 86 -11.36 -25.30 -16.56
C LEU A 86 -11.37 -26.15 -17.85
N PRO A 87 -12.17 -27.24 -17.92
CA PRO A 87 -12.51 -27.90 -19.17
C PRO A 87 -13.52 -27.02 -19.94
N ILE A 88 -13.03 -26.28 -20.93
CA ILE A 88 -13.78 -25.24 -21.64
C ILE A 88 -14.88 -25.80 -22.57
N ASN A 89 -16.14 -25.57 -22.20
CA ASN A 89 -17.24 -25.32 -23.13
C ASN A 89 -17.71 -23.88 -22.86
N ALA A 90 -17.18 -22.92 -23.62
CA ALA A 90 -17.28 -21.49 -23.32
C ALA A 90 -18.73 -20.97 -23.50
N GLY A 91 -19.51 -20.99 -22.42
CA GLY A 91 -20.75 -20.21 -22.30
C GLY A 91 -20.48 -18.74 -21.98
N GLY A 92 -21.52 -17.90 -22.06
CA GLY A 92 -21.41 -16.45 -21.82
C GLY A 92 -21.03 -16.05 -20.39
N ASP A 93 -21.38 -16.88 -19.40
CA ASP A 93 -21.17 -16.55 -17.98
C ASP A 93 -19.69 -16.53 -17.57
N THR A 94 -18.87 -17.42 -18.14
CA THR A 94 -17.42 -17.43 -17.90
C THR A 94 -16.77 -16.17 -18.47
N VAL A 95 -17.15 -15.76 -19.67
CA VAL A 95 -16.60 -14.54 -20.30
C VAL A 95 -16.99 -13.29 -19.50
N LEU A 96 -18.23 -13.22 -19.02
CA LEU A 96 -18.70 -12.12 -18.19
C LEU A 96 -17.94 -12.03 -16.86
N PHE A 97 -17.71 -13.17 -16.20
CA PHE A 97 -16.91 -13.25 -14.98
C PHE A 97 -15.48 -12.75 -15.19
N LEU A 98 -14.84 -13.18 -16.27
CA LEU A 98 -13.49 -12.75 -16.64
C LEU A 98 -13.42 -11.23 -16.90
N ALA A 99 -14.43 -10.67 -17.55
CA ALA A 99 -14.49 -9.25 -17.88
C ALA A 99 -14.68 -8.35 -16.65
N LEU A 100 -15.38 -8.83 -15.62
CA LEU A 100 -15.68 -8.05 -14.41
C LEU A 100 -14.58 -8.17 -13.34
N THR A 101 -13.84 -9.28 -13.31
CA THR A 101 -12.88 -9.56 -12.24
C THR A 101 -11.70 -8.57 -12.21
N VAL A 102 -11.07 -8.34 -13.37
CA VAL A 102 -9.90 -7.44 -13.48
C VAL A 102 -10.20 -6.00 -13.03
N PRO A 103 -11.28 -5.33 -13.47
CA PRO A 103 -11.58 -3.98 -13.00
C PRO A 103 -11.94 -3.92 -11.51
N ILE A 104 -12.62 -4.94 -10.96
CA ILE A 104 -12.91 -5.02 -9.53
C ILE A 104 -11.62 -5.09 -8.73
N TRP A 105 -10.68 -5.94 -9.14
CA TRP A 105 -9.39 -6.09 -8.47
C TRP A 105 -8.53 -4.84 -8.56
N GLY A 106 -8.50 -4.18 -9.71
CA GLY A 106 -7.82 -2.89 -9.86
C GLY A 106 -8.39 -1.82 -8.92
N PHE A 107 -9.71 -1.73 -8.80
CA PHE A 107 -10.36 -0.80 -7.88
C PHE A 107 -10.02 -1.11 -6.42
N LEU A 108 -10.14 -2.38 -6.00
CA LEU A 108 -9.85 -2.81 -4.64
C LEU A 108 -8.36 -2.65 -4.28
N GLY A 109 -7.45 -2.91 -5.21
CA GLY A 109 -6.04 -2.62 -5.04
C GLY A 109 -5.78 -1.13 -4.81
N GLY A 110 -6.40 -0.27 -5.61
CA GLY A 110 -6.31 1.18 -5.44
C GLY A 110 -6.87 1.68 -4.10
N THR A 111 -8.01 1.16 -3.64
CA THR A 111 -8.59 1.56 -2.34
C THR A 111 -7.75 1.07 -1.17
N GLY A 112 -7.21 -0.15 -1.24
CA GLY A 112 -6.27 -0.69 -0.27
C GLY A 112 -5.03 0.19 -0.10
N SER A 113 -4.40 0.60 -1.20
CA SER A 113 -3.25 1.52 -1.14
C SER A 113 -3.61 2.90 -0.62
N ARG A 114 -4.80 3.40 -0.92
CA ARG A 114 -5.26 4.71 -0.41
C ARG A 114 -5.40 4.70 1.11
N PHE A 115 -5.84 3.59 1.68
CA PHE A 115 -5.89 3.42 3.13
C PHE A 115 -4.47 3.43 3.71
N ALA A 116 -3.54 2.67 3.11
CA ALA A 116 -2.13 2.66 3.52
C ALA A 116 -1.46 4.04 3.44
N HIS A 117 -1.75 4.81 2.39
CA HIS A 117 -1.24 6.19 2.27
C HIS A 117 -1.70 7.08 3.44
N ARG A 118 -2.98 6.97 3.82
CA ARG A 118 -3.53 7.77 4.91
C ARG A 118 -2.89 7.42 6.25
N THR A 119 -2.68 6.12 6.53
CA THR A 119 -2.07 5.67 7.78
C THR A 119 -0.61 6.10 7.90
N VAL A 120 0.17 6.02 6.82
CA VAL A 120 1.55 6.53 6.79
C VAL A 120 1.59 8.04 6.98
N THR A 121 0.73 8.79 6.26
CA THR A 121 0.67 10.25 6.39
C THR A 121 0.31 10.67 7.81
N SER A 122 -0.70 10.04 8.42
CA SER A 122 -1.09 10.35 9.80
C SER A 122 0.00 10.01 10.82
N ALA A 123 0.73 8.91 10.62
CA ALA A 123 1.85 8.53 11.50
C ALA A 123 3.07 9.46 11.32
N GLN A 124 3.29 9.96 10.11
CA GLN A 124 4.36 10.92 9.82
C GLN A 124 4.09 12.29 10.44
N GLU A 125 2.82 12.69 10.55
CA GLU A 125 2.45 13.97 11.16
C GLU A 125 2.66 13.97 12.68
N GLU A 126 2.44 12.83 13.36
CA GLU A 126 2.72 12.66 14.79
C GLU A 126 4.24 12.68 15.10
N THR A 127 5.08 12.21 14.17
CA THR A 127 6.53 12.20 14.36
C THR A 127 7.20 13.52 13.96
N ILE A 128 6.69 14.25 12.96
CA ILE A 128 7.25 15.55 12.52
C ILE A 128 6.76 16.74 13.38
N GLN A 129 5.69 16.57 14.18
CA GLN A 129 5.31 17.55 15.19
C GLN A 129 6.23 17.55 16.44
N THR A 130 7.43 16.99 16.32
CA THR A 130 8.58 17.40 17.14
C THR A 130 9.00 18.82 16.76
N THR A 131 8.23 19.78 17.27
CA THR A 131 8.47 21.23 17.32
C THR A 131 9.93 21.64 17.06
N LEU A 132 10.26 21.96 15.81
CA LEU A 132 11.52 22.62 15.47
C LEU A 132 11.64 23.90 16.32
N ARG A 133 12.67 23.98 17.16
CA ARG A 133 12.88 25.12 18.05
C ARG A 133 13.73 26.16 17.35
N THR A 134 13.15 27.34 17.13
CA THR A 134 13.90 28.49 16.61
C THR A 134 14.63 29.17 17.75
N CYS A 135 15.94 29.35 17.61
CA CYS A 135 16.74 30.03 18.62
C CYS A 135 16.37 31.53 18.67
N VAL A 136 16.08 32.04 19.87
CA VAL A 136 15.76 33.46 20.09
C VAL A 136 16.92 34.40 19.82
N ASN A 137 18.16 33.92 19.88
CA ASN A 137 19.36 34.74 19.72
C ASN A 137 19.79 34.85 18.25
N CYS A 138 19.94 33.72 17.54
CA CYS A 138 20.49 33.69 16.19
C CYS A 138 19.50 33.20 15.10
N LYS A 139 18.24 32.97 15.45
CA LYS A 139 17.17 32.47 14.55
C LYS A 139 17.47 31.11 13.90
N THR A 140 18.51 30.40 14.34
CA THR A 140 18.82 29.06 13.82
C THR A 140 17.74 28.07 14.25
N VAL A 141 17.31 27.23 13.31
CA VAL A 141 16.37 26.15 13.53
C VAL A 141 17.10 24.93 14.12
N ASN A 142 16.64 24.49 15.29
CA ASN A 142 17.20 23.37 16.04
C ASN A 142 16.18 22.24 16.17
N PRO A 143 16.64 20.99 16.29
CA PRO A 143 15.75 19.86 16.55
C PRO A 143 15.08 20.01 17.94
N SER A 144 13.94 19.36 18.12
CA SER A 144 13.08 19.56 19.30
C SER A 144 13.69 19.10 20.63
N ASP A 145 14.64 18.17 20.56
CA ASP A 145 15.39 17.58 21.67
C ASP A 145 16.66 18.39 22.01
N ALA A 146 17.02 19.40 21.20
CA ALA A 146 18.18 20.23 21.47
C ALA A 146 18.01 21.05 22.75
N LEU A 147 18.95 20.87 23.69
CA LEU A 147 19.06 21.70 24.90
C LEU A 147 19.74 23.04 24.62
N PHE A 148 20.60 23.09 23.59
CA PHE A 148 21.40 24.24 23.19
C PHE A 148 21.32 24.44 21.68
N CYS A 149 21.41 25.69 21.25
CA CYS A 149 21.46 26.03 19.83
C CYS A 149 22.74 25.52 19.18
N LYS A 150 22.61 24.80 18.07
CA LYS A 150 23.74 24.25 17.28
C LYS A 150 24.66 25.30 16.67
N ASN A 151 24.19 26.54 16.54
CA ASN A 151 24.96 27.62 15.91
C ASN A 151 25.61 28.55 16.95
N CYS A 152 24.84 29.01 17.95
CA CYS A 152 25.32 30.03 18.89
C CYS A 152 25.47 29.54 20.34
N GLY A 153 25.21 28.26 20.63
CA GLY A 153 25.31 27.67 21.97
C GLY A 153 24.29 28.17 23.00
N THR A 154 23.39 29.09 22.64
CA THR A 154 22.38 29.62 23.55
C THR A 154 21.40 28.52 23.97
N LYS A 155 21.13 28.42 25.28
CA LYS A 155 20.19 27.46 25.86
C LYS A 155 18.79 27.69 25.29
N LEU A 156 18.17 26.62 24.79
CA LEU A 156 16.80 26.68 24.26
C LEU A 156 15.80 26.56 25.42
N PRO A 157 14.65 27.28 25.39
CA PRO A 157 13.62 27.16 26.41
C PRO A 157 13.13 25.70 26.45
N ARG A 158 12.94 25.14 27.65
CA ARG A 158 12.42 23.77 27.82
C ARG A 158 10.96 23.77 27.39
N ASN A 159 10.56 22.80 26.54
CA ASN A 159 9.15 22.52 26.33
C ASN A 159 8.53 22.22 27.70
N SER A 160 7.60 23.06 28.17
CA SER A 160 6.68 22.67 29.21
C SER A 160 5.91 21.46 28.68
N LYS A 161 5.99 20.32 29.39
CA LYS A 161 5.15 19.15 29.13
C LYS A 161 3.71 19.61 28.86
N PRO A 162 2.99 19.05 27.87
CA PRO A 162 1.55 18.98 27.99
C PRO A 162 1.26 18.08 29.20
N SER A 163 0.57 18.61 30.19
CA SER A 163 -0.01 17.83 31.27
C SER A 163 -1.09 16.93 30.70
N SER A 164 -0.94 15.61 30.81
CA SER A 164 -2.05 14.69 30.95
C SER A 164 -1.59 13.40 31.62
#